data_AF-A0A959UD27-F1
#
_entry.id   AF-A0A959UD27-F1
#
_cell.length_a   1.000
_cell.length_b   1.000
_cell.length_c   1.000
_cell.angle_alpha   90.00
_cell.angle_beta   90.00
_cell.angle_gamma   90.00
#
_symmetry.space_group_name_H-M   'P 1'
#
loop_
_entity.id
_entity.type
_entity.pdbx_description
1 polymer ?
#
loop_
_entity_poly.entity_id
_entity_poly.type
_entity_poly.pdbx_seq_one_letter_code
_entity_poly.pdbx_strand_id
1 'polypeptide(L)'
;WTENNSATSWKIEYGASGFTQGTGTIITTSSNPYSFNGLTTQTAYDWYVRSDCGGGSDTSLWSSVNSFTTPCNAFTTPYFEGFE
;
A
#
# COMPACT_ATOMS: atom_id res chain seq x y z
N TRP A 1 8.79 -4.51 -0.14
CA TRP A 1 8.87 -5.81 0.56
C TRP A 1 10.12 -6.52 0.06
N THR A 2 10.81 -7.29 0.90
CA THR A 2 12.02 -8.02 0.44
C THR A 2 11.62 -9.40 -0.05
N GLU A 3 11.91 -9.68 -1.32
CA GLU A 3 11.70 -10.98 -1.93
C GLU A 3 12.70 -11.99 -1.35
N ASN A 4 12.19 -13.14 -0.89
CA ASN A 4 12.98 -14.18 -0.25
C ASN A 4 13.02 -15.49 -1.06
N ASN A 5 12.44 -15.52 -2.26
CA ASN A 5 12.32 -16.73 -3.08
C ASN A 5 12.38 -16.45 -4.60
N SER A 6 11.35 -16.76 -5.39
CA SER A 6 11.32 -16.55 -6.84
C SER A 6 9.99 -15.99 -7.35
N ALA A 7 9.22 -15.35 -6.47
CA ALA A 7 7.93 -14.79 -6.86
C ALA A 7 8.13 -13.56 -7.75
N THR A 8 7.39 -13.48 -8.85
CA THR A 8 7.39 -12.33 -9.78
C THR A 8 6.13 -11.48 -9.65
N SER A 9 5.17 -11.93 -8.82
CA SER A 9 3.93 -11.23 -8.50
C SER A 9 3.60 -11.33 -7.01
N TRP A 10 2.89 -10.33 -6.51
CA TRP A 10 2.47 -10.21 -5.13
C TRP A 10 1.02 -9.79 -5.04
N LYS A 11 0.33 -10.33 -4.04
CA LYS A 11 -0.98 -9.84 -3.62
C LYS A 11 -0.78 -8.97 -2.40
N ILE A 12 -1.37 -7.78 -2.44
CA ILE A 12 -1.37 -6.84 -1.33
C ILE A 12 -2.82 -6.63 -0.92
N GLU A 13 -3.13 -6.89 0.34
CA GLU A 13 -4.41 -6.52 0.94
C GLU A 13 -4.20 -5.29 1.80
N TYR A 14 -4.99 -4.24 1.60
CA TYR A 14 -4.88 -3.01 2.37
C TYR A 14 -6.24 -2.43 2.74
N GLY A 15 -6.28 -1.69 3.84
CA GLY A 15 -7.49 -1.06 4.36
C GLY A 15 -7.14 0.01 5.40
N ALA A 16 -8.14 0.77 5.85
CA ALA A 16 -7.94 1.71 6.95
C ALA A 16 -7.39 0.97 8.18
N SER A 17 -6.53 1.62 8.96
CA SER A 17 -5.87 0.97 10.10
C SER A 17 -6.90 0.39 11.07
N GLY A 18 -6.68 -0.85 11.51
CA GLY A 18 -7.61 -1.64 12.29
C GLY A 18 -8.65 -2.43 11.49
N PHE A 19 -8.56 -2.48 10.15
CA PHE A 19 -9.43 -3.33 9.36
C PHE A 19 -9.21 -4.83 9.66
N THR A 20 -10.26 -5.63 9.50
CA THR A 20 -10.15 -7.09 9.65
C THR A 20 -9.56 -7.68 8.37
N GLN A 21 -8.47 -8.44 8.48
CA GLN A 21 -7.89 -9.15 7.34
C GLN A 21 -8.95 -10.04 6.65
N GLY A 22 -9.01 -9.99 5.32
CA GLY A 22 -10.05 -10.60 4.49
C GLY A 22 -11.20 -9.66 4.12
N THR A 23 -11.31 -8.49 4.76
CA THR A 23 -12.31 -7.46 4.41
C THR A 23 -11.70 -6.24 3.72
N GLY A 24 -10.38 -6.24 3.49
CA GLY A 24 -9.68 -5.14 2.84
C GLY A 24 -9.79 -5.19 1.32
N THR A 25 -9.15 -4.22 0.67
CA THR A 25 -8.98 -4.20 -0.77
C THR A 25 -7.78 -5.04 -1.17
N ILE A 26 -7.98 -6.04 -2.02
CA ILE A 26 -6.89 -6.88 -2.54
C ILE A 26 -6.50 -6.41 -3.94
N ILE A 27 -5.22 -6.17 -4.13
CA ILE A 27 -4.60 -5.88 -5.42
C ILE A 27 -3.53 -6.91 -5.74
N THR A 28 -3.27 -7.11 -7.03
CA THR A 28 -2.15 -7.94 -7.50
C THR A 28 -1.20 -7.04 -8.28
N THR A 29 0.10 -7.12 -7.99
CA THR A 29 1.13 -6.31 -8.63
C THR A 29 2.40 -7.11 -8.86
N SER A 30 3.12 -6.80 -9.94
CA SER A 30 4.48 -7.28 -10.20
C SER A 30 5.54 -6.21 -9.90
N SER A 31 5.13 -5.06 -9.35
CA SER A 31 6.05 -4.00 -8.93
C SER A 31 6.44 -4.18 -7.46
N ASN A 32 7.75 -4.18 -7.19
CA ASN A 32 8.29 -4.17 -5.84
C ASN A 32 9.56 -3.29 -5.81
N PRO A 33 9.53 -2.10 -5.20
CA PRO A 33 8.46 -1.54 -4.37
C PRO A 33 7.20 -1.15 -5.16
N TYR A 34 6.04 -1.23 -4.50
CA TYR A 34 4.75 -0.78 -5.01
C TYR A 34 4.31 0.51 -4.32
N SER A 35 3.76 1.45 -5.09
CA SER A 35 3.20 2.72 -4.59
C SER A 35 1.68 2.71 -4.63
N PHE A 36 1.04 2.93 -3.48
CA PHE A 36 -0.41 3.09 -3.42
C PHE A 36 -0.82 4.47 -3.94
N ASN A 37 -1.86 4.52 -4.79
CA ASN A 37 -2.41 5.74 -5.36
C ASN A 37 -3.89 5.88 -4.97
N GLY A 38 -4.41 7.12 -4.95
CA GLY A 38 -5.82 7.39 -4.69
C GLY A 38 -6.27 7.14 -3.25
N LEU A 39 -5.33 7.05 -2.30
CA LEU A 39 -5.65 6.94 -0.88
C LEU A 39 -6.06 8.28 -0.29
N THR A 40 -6.90 8.24 0.74
CA THR A 40 -7.27 9.42 1.52
C THR A 40 -6.04 9.92 2.28
N THR A 41 -5.76 11.21 2.21
CA THR A 41 -4.65 11.84 2.95
C THR A 41 -4.91 11.85 4.46
N GLN A 42 -3.84 11.97 5.25
CA GLN A 42 -3.93 11.98 6.73
C GLN A 42 -4.63 10.74 7.31
N THR A 43 -4.58 9.62 6.61
CA THR A 43 -5.26 8.39 6.99
C THR A 43 -4.22 7.30 7.21
N ALA A 44 -4.32 6.61 8.35
CA ALA A 44 -3.53 5.43 8.63
C ALA A 44 -4.13 4.24 7.87
N TYR A 45 -3.28 3.51 7.15
CA TYR A 45 -3.63 2.29 6.44
C TYR A 45 -2.79 1.14 6.96
N ASP A 46 -3.43 0.00 7.13
CA ASP A 46 -2.76 -1.27 7.36
C ASP A 46 -2.73 -2.04 6.04
N TRP A 47 -1.67 -2.82 5.84
CA TRP A 47 -1.51 -3.67 4.68
C TRP A 47 -0.78 -4.97 5.00
N TYR A 48 -1.12 -5.99 4.22
CA TYR A 48 -0.52 -7.32 4.22
C TYR A 48 -0.03 -7.61 2.80
N VAL A 49 1.09 -8.31 2.67
CA VAL A 49 1.60 -8.76 1.38
C VAL A 49 1.88 -10.25 1.41
N ARG A 50 1.63 -10.93 0.30
CA ARG A 50 2.04 -12.31 0.07
C ARG A 50 2.57 -12.48 -1.34
N SER A 51 3.45 -13.45 -1.52
CA SER A 51 3.92 -13.88 -2.83
C SER A 51 2.82 -14.62 -3.58
N ASP A 52 2.73 -14.37 -4.89
CA ASP A 52 1.95 -15.14 -5.85
C ASP A 52 2.94 -15.80 -6.82
N CYS A 53 3.13 -17.10 -6.64
CA CYS A 53 4.14 -17.92 -7.31
C CYS A 53 3.62 -18.57 -8.61
N GLY A 54 2.34 -18.40 -8.94
CA GLY A 54 1.71 -19.21 -10.00
C GLY A 54 0.32 -18.74 -10.43
N GLY A 55 0.16 -17.46 -10.75
CA GLY A 55 -1.05 -16.96 -11.43
C GLY A 55 -2.31 -16.94 -10.56
N GLY A 56 -2.18 -16.87 -9.23
CA GLY A 56 -3.27 -16.59 -8.31
C GLY A 56 -3.67 -17.73 -7.37
N SER A 57 -3.36 -18.98 -7.72
CA SER A 57 -3.66 -20.18 -6.92
C SER A 57 -2.52 -20.59 -5.98
N ASP A 58 -1.26 -20.40 -6.40
CA ASP A 58 -0.09 -20.71 -5.60
C ASP A 58 0.42 -19.47 -4.87
N THR A 59 -0.17 -19.18 -3.70
CA THR A 59 0.20 -18.02 -2.89
C THR A 59 0.86 -18.43 -1.58
N SER A 60 1.84 -17.64 -1.11
CA SER A 60 2.40 -17.81 0.23
C SER A 60 1.40 -17.41 1.32
N LEU A 61 1.77 -17.67 2.58
CA LEU A 61 1.12 -17.01 3.72
C LEU A 61 1.26 -15.49 3.61
N TRP A 62 0.29 -14.78 4.18
CA TRP A 62 0.35 -13.32 4.35
C TRP A 62 1.47 -12.93 5.31
N SER A 63 2.10 -11.79 5.06
CA SER A 63 3.04 -11.16 5.98
C SER A 63 2.34 -10.76 7.29
N SER A 64 3.13 -10.36 8.29
CA SER A 64 2.61 -9.58 9.41
C SER A 64 1.95 -8.28 8.91
N VAL A 65 1.08 -7.71 9.74
CA VAL A 65 0.50 -6.39 9.46
C VAL A 65 1.62 -5.36 9.38
N ASN A 66 1.57 -4.54 8.35
CA ASN A 66 2.41 -3.36 8.20
C ASN A 66 1.49 -2.14 8.12
N SER A 67 1.93 -1.01 8.66
CA SER A 67 1.10 0.20 8.74
C SER A 67 1.87 1.39 8.20
N PHE A 68 1.17 2.29 7.51
CA PHE A 68 1.69 3.59 7.11
C PHE A 68 0.60 4.65 7.20
N THR A 69 1.01 5.91 7.32
CA THR A 69 0.08 7.05 7.30
C THR A 69 0.34 7.87 6.06
N THR A 70 -0.72 8.16 5.29
CA THR A 70 -0.61 9.03 4.13
C THR A 70 -0.27 10.46 4.56
N PRO A 71 0.62 11.17 3.84
CA PRO A 71 0.97 12.54 4.18
C PRO A 71 -0.26 13.46 4.10
N CYS A 72 -0.19 14.60 4.78
CA CYS A 72 -1.15 15.67 4.58
C CYS A 72 -1.10 16.13 3.11
N ASN A 73 -2.25 16.48 2.54
CA ASN A 73 -2.24 17.21 1.26
C ASN A 73 -1.33 18.43 1.42
N ALA A 74 -0.33 18.57 0.55
CA ALA A 74 0.47 19.77 0.50
C ALA A 74 -0.45 20.93 0.11
N PHE A 75 -0.81 21.78 1.08
CA PHE A 75 -1.39 23.07 0.75
C PHE A 75 -0.29 23.89 0.09
N THR A 76 -0.38 24.08 -1.23
CA THR A 76 0.39 25.13 -1.89
C THR A 76 -0.14 26.45 -1.33
N THR A 77 0.55 27.02 -0.34
CA THR A 77 0.28 28.40 0.05
C THR A 77 0.51 29.26 -1.18
N PRO A 78 -0.48 30.01 -1.70
CA PRO A 78 -0.21 31.04 -2.67
C PRO A 78 0.57 32.11 -1.93
N TYR A 79 1.89 32.01 -1.98
CA TYR A 79 2.76 33.11 -1.69
C TYR A 79 2.38 34.22 -2.68
N PHE A 80 1.72 35.27 -2.18
CA PHE A 80 1.53 36.51 -2.89
C PHE A 80 2.47 37.51 -2.22
N GLU A 81 3.75 37.47 -2.56
CA GLU A 81 4.63 38.62 -2.28
C GLU A 81 4.27 39.72 -3.29
N GLY A 82 3.26 40.50 -2.96
CA GLY A 82 3.18 41.88 -3.42
C GLY A 82 4.22 42.68 -2.65
N PHE A 83 5.43 42.81 -3.20
CA PHE A 83 6.34 43.87 -2.79
C PHE A 83 5.80 45.18 -3.38
N GLU A 84 5.18 46.00 -2.55
CA GLU A 84 5.00 47.44 -2.77
C GLU A 84 6.32 48.20 -2.54
#